data_AF-A0A4S4N1G9-F1
#
_entry.id   AF-A0A4S4N1G9-F1
#
_cell.length_a   1.000
_cell.length_b   1.000
_cell.length_c   1.000
_cell.angle_alpha   90.00
_cell.angle_beta   90.00
_cell.angle_gamma   90.00
#
_symmetry.space_group_name_H-M   'P 1'
#
loop_
_entity.id
_entity.type
_entity.pdbx_description
1 polymer ?
#
loop_
_entity_poly.entity_id
_entity_poly.type
_entity_poly.pdbx_seq_one_letter_code
_entity_poly.pdbx_strand_id
1 'polypeptide(L)'
;MAAGKKNKLRKMLSPPATSPPPPSVHPEDDDLMDDLFSQLDSKDQNVQAESAAVLTEMQVHQPATAKKDSKSRHKARQVRKAAAIADHFSPTDADADARIERETAEEKRIIHRTCDDLGLQIHEINPDGHCLFSAIADQLNILGILPDAAANYTTVRRAAADYIFAHPDDFVPFLPSSTGEDGTGATSSGLMTPSEFDAYCRTIRDTGTWGGEPEIMALSRAYRVPIHVIQGGKPPIVEHNPVDGAPASSHIVHISYHRRMYGLGEHYNSLRPKTGIANTIKSMLHSNT
;
A
#
# COMPACT_ATOMS: atom_id res chain seq x y z
N MET A 1 -23.62 -5.79 84.37
CA MET A 1 -22.25 -5.45 83.93
C MET A 1 -22.31 -5.15 82.43
N ALA A 2 -22.02 -3.90 82.05
CA ALA A 2 -21.64 -3.32 80.73
C ALA A 2 -22.30 -3.87 79.43
N ALA A 3 -23.10 -3.11 78.67
CA ALA A 3 -22.71 -2.07 77.66
C ALA A 3 -21.68 -2.58 76.63
N GLY A 4 -21.79 -2.47 75.29
CA GLY A 4 -22.76 -1.89 74.35
C GLY A 4 -22.11 -1.82 72.94
N LYS A 5 -22.91 -1.38 71.94
CA LYS A 5 -22.57 -0.85 70.58
C LYS A 5 -22.56 -1.79 69.35
N LYS A 6 -23.67 -1.64 68.60
CA LYS A 6 -23.83 -1.39 67.15
C LYS A 6 -22.62 -1.61 66.22
N ASN A 7 -22.84 -2.37 65.12
CA ASN A 7 -22.72 -1.78 63.78
C ASN A 7 -23.53 -2.54 62.71
N LYS A 8 -24.34 -1.79 61.95
CA LYS A 8 -25.01 -2.18 60.71
C LYS A 8 -23.94 -2.31 59.61
N LEU A 9 -24.14 -3.20 58.63
CA LEU A 9 -24.24 -2.83 57.21
C LEU A 9 -24.53 -4.05 56.33
N ARG A 10 -25.49 -3.86 55.43
CA ARG A 10 -26.02 -4.82 54.45
C ARG A 10 -24.98 -5.08 53.36
N LYS A 11 -24.82 -6.35 53.00
CA LYS A 11 -24.13 -6.80 51.79
C LYS A 11 -25.03 -6.52 50.59
N MET A 12 -24.79 -5.42 49.87
CA MET A 12 -25.41 -5.18 48.57
C MET A 12 -24.55 -5.81 47.47
N LEU A 13 -25.20 -6.53 46.57
CA LEU A 13 -24.65 -7.03 45.31
C LEU A 13 -24.20 -5.83 44.46
N SER A 14 -22.96 -5.88 43.97
CA SER A 14 -22.51 -5.10 42.81
C SER A 14 -22.27 -6.07 41.65
N PRO A 15 -22.73 -5.77 40.43
CA PRO A 15 -22.44 -6.58 39.24
C PRO A 15 -20.96 -6.49 38.86
N PRO A 16 -20.39 -7.50 38.16
CA PRO A 16 -19.01 -7.45 37.70
C PRO A 16 -18.85 -6.30 36.71
N ALA A 17 -17.79 -5.51 36.90
CA ALA A 17 -17.39 -4.44 36.01
C ALA A 17 -17.19 -4.99 34.60
N THR A 18 -18.01 -4.53 33.65
CA THR A 18 -17.76 -4.65 32.23
C THR A 18 -16.42 -3.97 31.93
N SER A 19 -15.43 -4.78 31.56
CA SER A 19 -14.21 -4.33 30.90
C SER A 19 -14.58 -3.45 29.70
N PRO A 20 -13.88 -2.33 29.46
CA PRO A 20 -14.11 -1.52 28.27
C PRO A 20 -13.88 -2.38 27.02
N PRO A 21 -14.64 -2.17 25.93
CA PRO A 21 -14.37 -2.83 24.66
C PRO A 21 -12.93 -2.49 24.21
N PRO A 22 -12.25 -3.38 23.48
CA PRO A 22 -10.92 -3.09 22.96
C PRO A 22 -10.98 -1.80 22.13
N PRO A 23 -9.92 -0.97 22.16
CA PRO A 23 -9.92 0.30 21.45
C PRO A 23 -10.20 0.04 19.97
N SER A 24 -11.22 0.72 19.47
CA SER A 24 -11.50 0.87 18.05
C SER A 24 -10.25 1.41 17.37
N VAL A 25 -9.82 0.75 16.29
CA VAL A 25 -8.70 1.17 15.46
C VAL A 25 -9.05 2.55 14.88
N HIS A 26 -8.35 3.59 15.33
CA HIS A 26 -8.60 4.97 14.90
C HIS A 26 -7.91 5.20 13.54
N PRO A 27 -8.56 5.88 12.57
CA PRO A 27 -7.97 6.23 11.28
C PRO A 27 -6.65 7.03 11.40
N GLU A 28 -6.53 7.82 12.47
CA GLU A 28 -5.37 8.69 12.71
C GLU A 28 -4.06 7.89 12.91
N ASP A 29 -4.13 6.63 13.36
CA ASP A 29 -2.95 5.78 13.56
C ASP A 29 -2.39 5.21 12.25
N ASP A 30 -3.21 5.11 11.19
CA ASP A 30 -2.74 4.66 9.87
C ASP A 30 -2.09 5.85 9.11
N ASP A 31 -2.66 7.06 9.20
CA ASP A 31 -2.10 8.27 8.58
C ASP A 31 -0.75 8.67 9.20
N LEU A 32 -0.61 8.55 10.53
CA LEU A 32 0.66 8.80 11.22
C LEU A 32 1.76 7.81 10.81
N MET A 33 1.39 6.55 10.57
CA MET A 33 2.33 5.53 10.11
C MET A 33 2.79 5.79 8.67
N ASP A 34 1.89 6.24 7.81
CA ASP A 34 2.21 6.60 6.43
C ASP A 34 3.17 7.81 6.36
N ASP A 35 2.97 8.83 7.20
CA ASP A 35 3.91 9.96 7.32
C ASP A 35 5.29 9.49 7.80
N LEU A 36 5.31 8.61 8.79
CA LEU A 36 6.56 8.07 9.35
C LEU A 36 7.33 7.22 8.33
N PHE A 37 6.61 6.49 7.48
CA PHE A 37 7.18 5.76 6.36
C PHE A 37 7.74 6.69 5.28
N SER A 38 7.05 7.77 4.96
CA SER A 38 7.57 8.79 4.05
C SER A 38 8.85 9.43 4.58
N GLN A 39 8.97 9.63 5.89
CA GLN A 39 10.16 10.21 6.53
C GLN A 39 11.38 9.29 6.50
N LEU A 40 11.19 7.96 6.52
CA LEU A 40 12.30 7.00 6.40
C LEU A 40 13.02 7.07 5.05
N ASP A 41 12.34 7.48 3.99
CA ASP A 41 12.95 7.67 2.67
C ASP A 41 13.51 9.10 2.46
N SER A 42 13.50 9.92 3.51
CA SER A 42 14.11 11.26 3.49
C SER A 42 15.62 11.18 3.23
N LYS A 43 16.16 12.17 2.52
CA LYS A 43 17.62 12.30 2.34
C LYS A 43 18.35 12.79 3.59
N ASP A 44 17.61 13.23 4.61
CA ASP A 44 18.16 13.71 5.88
C ASP A 44 18.31 12.54 6.87
N GLN A 45 19.55 12.21 7.20
CA GLN A 45 19.89 11.12 8.13
C GLN A 45 19.28 11.30 9.52
N ASN A 46 19.08 12.54 9.98
CA ASN A 46 18.46 12.80 11.27
C ASN A 46 16.97 12.48 11.24
N VAL A 47 16.27 12.89 10.18
CA VAL A 47 14.84 12.59 9.98
C VAL A 47 14.64 11.07 9.85
N GLN A 48 15.53 10.38 9.13
CA GLN A 48 15.50 8.93 9.03
C GLN A 48 15.71 8.24 10.39
N ALA A 49 16.69 8.70 11.18
CA ALA A 49 16.98 8.12 12.50
C ALA A 49 15.85 8.36 13.51
N GLU A 50 15.26 9.56 13.52
CA GLU A 50 14.13 9.90 14.38
C GLU A 50 12.89 9.09 14.03
N SER A 51 12.53 9.01 12.75
CA SER A 51 11.38 8.23 12.28
C SER A 51 11.52 6.73 12.56
N ALA A 52 12.72 6.20 12.38
CA ALA A 52 13.09 4.83 12.73
C ALA A 52 12.95 4.52 14.24
N ALA A 53 13.37 5.46 15.10
CA ALA A 53 13.26 5.32 16.54
C ALA A 53 11.79 5.27 17.00
N VAL A 54 10.95 6.16 16.45
CA VAL A 54 9.50 6.20 16.75
C VAL A 54 8.81 4.89 16.33
N LEU A 55 9.12 4.36 15.13
CA LEU A 55 8.59 3.07 14.67
C LEU A 55 8.96 1.91 15.61
N THR A 56 10.16 1.95 16.18
CA THR A 56 10.66 0.94 17.11
C THR A 56 9.91 0.99 18.44
N GLU A 57 9.67 2.19 18.98
CA GLU A 57 8.90 2.38 20.23
C GLU A 57 7.44 1.93 20.09
N MET A 58 6.82 2.19 18.94
CA MET A 58 5.45 1.75 18.62
C MET A 58 5.32 0.22 18.60
N GLN A 59 6.38 -0.52 18.26
CA GLN A 59 6.37 -1.99 18.29
C GLN A 59 6.42 -2.56 19.72
N VAL A 60 7.14 -1.92 20.64
CA VAL A 60 7.27 -2.38 22.04
C VAL A 60 5.94 -2.31 22.80
N HIS A 61 5.04 -1.42 22.39
CA HIS A 61 3.75 -1.19 23.07
C HIS A 61 2.57 -1.96 22.47
N GLN A 62 2.74 -2.75 21.39
CA GLN A 62 1.65 -3.58 20.85
C GLN A 62 1.55 -4.94 21.56
N PRO A 63 0.39 -5.30 22.16
CA PRO A 63 0.22 -6.60 22.80
C PRO A 63 0.23 -7.73 21.76
N ALA A 64 1.01 -8.78 22.03
CA ALA A 64 1.26 -9.93 21.17
C ALA A 64 0.04 -10.88 20.94
N THR A 65 -1.19 -10.44 21.18
CA THR A 65 -2.38 -11.30 21.30
C THR A 65 -3.51 -11.03 20.30
N ALA A 66 -3.30 -10.23 19.25
CA ALA A 66 -4.30 -10.07 18.18
C ALA A 66 -4.22 -11.20 17.13
N LYS A 67 -5.37 -11.82 16.82
CA LYS A 67 -5.51 -12.85 15.76
C LYS A 67 -4.86 -12.36 14.45
N LYS A 68 -3.98 -13.18 13.87
CA LYS A 68 -3.13 -12.81 12.72
C LYS A 68 -3.93 -12.71 11.42
N ASP A 69 -4.54 -11.55 11.20
CA ASP A 69 -5.06 -11.14 9.90
C ASP A 69 -3.90 -10.87 8.90
N SER A 70 -4.16 -10.95 7.60
CA SER A 70 -3.24 -10.57 6.52
C SER A 70 -2.72 -9.14 6.68
N LYS A 71 -3.60 -8.20 7.07
CA LYS A 71 -3.25 -6.79 7.32
C LYS A 71 -2.19 -6.65 8.42
N SER A 72 -2.34 -7.36 9.53
CA SER A 72 -1.37 -7.28 10.64
C SER A 72 -0.04 -7.93 10.29
N ARG A 73 -0.04 -8.98 9.46
CA ARG A 73 1.19 -9.63 8.97
C ARG A 73 1.98 -8.71 8.04
N HIS A 74 1.32 -7.99 7.15
CA HIS A 74 1.99 -7.10 6.20
C HIS A 74 2.51 -5.83 6.90
N LYS A 75 1.70 -5.19 7.76
CA LYS A 75 2.15 -4.08 8.63
C LYS A 75 3.31 -4.52 9.54
N ALA A 76 3.23 -5.72 10.14
CA ALA A 76 4.33 -6.26 10.94
C ALA A 76 5.60 -6.55 10.11
N ARG A 77 5.51 -6.93 8.83
CA ARG A 77 6.68 -7.07 7.96
C ARG A 77 7.33 -5.72 7.69
N GLN A 78 6.54 -4.67 7.42
CA GLN A 78 7.05 -3.33 7.17
C GLN A 78 7.71 -2.74 8.41
N VAL A 79 7.06 -2.80 9.57
CA VAL A 79 7.64 -2.31 10.83
C VAL A 79 8.92 -3.08 11.19
N ARG A 80 8.96 -4.41 10.99
CA ARG A 80 10.21 -5.18 11.15
C ARG A 80 11.31 -4.74 10.19
N LYS A 81 10.96 -4.39 8.96
CA LYS A 81 11.93 -3.95 7.97
C LYS A 81 12.43 -2.53 8.28
N ALA A 82 11.55 -1.64 8.71
CA ALA A 82 11.90 -0.32 9.25
C ALA A 82 12.84 -0.44 10.46
N ALA A 83 12.52 -1.33 11.41
CA ALA A 83 13.38 -1.62 12.55
C ALA A 83 14.73 -2.22 12.12
N ALA A 84 14.75 -3.08 11.09
CA ALA A 84 16.00 -3.61 10.53
C ALA A 84 16.85 -2.52 9.85
N ILE A 85 16.23 -1.52 9.22
CA ILE A 85 16.92 -0.34 8.67
C ILE A 85 17.50 0.51 9.81
N ALA A 86 16.78 0.63 10.94
CA ALA A 86 17.24 1.33 12.14
C ALA A 86 18.46 0.63 12.78
N ASP A 87 18.44 -0.70 12.83
CA ASP A 87 19.50 -1.53 13.43
C ASP A 87 20.76 -1.64 12.54
N HIS A 88 20.74 -1.11 11.32
CA HIS A 88 21.83 -1.16 10.34
C HIS A 88 23.06 -0.29 10.69
N PHE A 89 23.15 0.21 11.93
CA PHE A 89 24.35 0.86 12.50
C PHE A 89 25.29 -0.12 13.24
N SER A 90 25.28 -1.41 12.88
CA SER A 90 26.29 -2.40 13.30
C SER A 90 26.77 -3.23 12.10
N PRO A 91 28.01 -3.74 12.12
CA PRO A 91 28.76 -4.02 10.90
C PRO A 91 28.07 -5.12 10.08
N THR A 92 27.47 -4.69 8.98
CA THR A 92 26.82 -5.55 8.02
C THR A 92 27.82 -6.39 7.25
N ASP A 93 27.34 -7.53 6.78
CA ASP A 93 28.01 -8.33 5.76
C ASP A 93 28.17 -7.46 4.50
N ALA A 94 29.38 -6.91 4.31
CA ALA A 94 29.69 -6.00 3.22
C ALA A 94 29.39 -6.61 1.84
N ASP A 95 29.44 -7.95 1.71
CA ASP A 95 29.11 -8.65 0.48
C ASP A 95 27.60 -8.68 0.23
N ALA A 96 26.77 -8.75 1.29
CA ALA A 96 25.32 -8.64 1.19
C ALA A 96 24.90 -7.23 0.78
N ASP A 97 25.48 -6.20 1.39
CA ASP A 97 25.21 -4.80 1.05
C ASP A 97 25.63 -4.47 -0.38
N ALA A 98 26.83 -4.90 -0.79
CA ALA A 98 27.32 -4.72 -2.16
C ALA A 98 26.45 -5.45 -3.20
N ARG A 99 25.85 -6.59 -2.83
CA ARG A 99 24.89 -7.30 -3.69
C ARG A 99 23.59 -6.52 -3.82
N ILE A 100 23.03 -6.02 -2.73
CA ILE A 100 21.81 -5.21 -2.73
C ILE A 100 22.02 -3.95 -3.57
N GLU A 101 23.12 -3.23 -3.36
CA GLU A 101 23.46 -2.02 -4.12
C GLU A 101 23.54 -2.31 -5.63
N ARG A 102 24.20 -3.41 -6.01
CA ARG A 102 24.29 -3.82 -7.42
C ARG A 102 22.93 -4.16 -8.02
N GLU A 103 22.09 -4.88 -7.28
CA GLU A 103 20.73 -5.24 -7.70
C GLU A 103 19.83 -3.99 -7.85
N THR A 104 19.91 -3.05 -6.90
CA THR A 104 19.19 -1.77 -6.96
C THR A 104 19.65 -0.91 -8.13
N ALA A 105 20.97 -0.83 -8.37
CA ALA A 105 21.52 -0.10 -9.50
C ALA A 105 21.07 -0.67 -10.85
N GLU A 106 21.02 -2.01 -10.97
CA GLU A 106 20.55 -2.68 -12.18
C GLU A 106 19.03 -2.49 -12.39
N GLU A 107 18.23 -2.64 -11.33
CA GLU A 107 16.78 -2.38 -11.34
C GLU A 107 16.50 -0.96 -11.85
N LYS A 108 17.16 0.03 -11.25
CA LYS A 108 17.08 1.44 -11.67
C LYS A 108 17.46 1.60 -13.14
N ARG A 109 18.55 0.97 -13.58
CA ARG A 109 19.03 1.06 -14.97
C ARG A 109 18.02 0.50 -15.98
N ILE A 110 17.42 -0.64 -15.68
CA ILE A 110 16.41 -1.28 -16.54
C ILE A 110 15.15 -0.42 -16.63
N ILE A 111 14.65 0.06 -15.49
CA ILE A 111 13.45 0.92 -15.45
C ILE A 111 13.69 2.21 -16.23
N HIS A 112 14.81 2.90 -15.99
CA HIS A 112 15.13 4.13 -16.72
C HIS A 112 15.28 3.90 -18.22
N ARG A 113 15.98 2.85 -18.64
CA ARG A 113 16.09 2.51 -20.06
C ARG A 113 14.71 2.29 -20.69
N THR A 114 13.86 1.50 -20.04
CA THR A 114 12.51 1.20 -20.55
C THR A 114 11.65 2.47 -20.62
N CYS A 115 11.75 3.35 -19.62
CA CYS A 115 11.10 4.67 -19.66
C CYS A 115 11.63 5.52 -20.82
N ASP A 116 12.94 5.54 -21.04
CA ASP A 116 13.58 6.31 -22.10
C ASP A 116 13.11 5.85 -23.49
N ASP A 117 13.06 4.53 -23.71
CA ASP A 117 12.62 3.91 -24.97
C ASP A 117 11.14 4.23 -25.27
N LEU A 118 10.31 4.41 -24.24
CA LEU A 118 8.90 4.82 -24.35
C LEU A 118 8.70 6.34 -24.34
N GLY A 119 9.77 7.14 -24.20
CA GLY A 119 9.67 8.60 -24.10
C GLY A 119 8.98 9.09 -22.81
N LEU A 120 9.09 8.32 -21.72
CA LEU A 120 8.49 8.59 -20.42
C LEU A 120 9.55 9.02 -19.39
N GLN A 121 9.13 9.72 -18.35
CA GLN A 121 9.94 10.09 -17.20
C GLN A 121 9.20 9.75 -15.90
N ILE A 122 9.97 9.36 -14.88
CA ILE A 122 9.43 9.08 -13.55
C ILE A 122 8.96 10.39 -12.91
N HIS A 123 7.72 10.39 -12.44
CA HIS A 123 7.17 11.38 -11.52
C HIS A 123 7.07 10.74 -10.14
N GLU A 124 7.89 11.24 -9.21
CA GLU A 124 7.98 10.71 -7.85
C GLU A 124 6.64 10.88 -7.11
N ILE A 125 6.13 9.78 -6.59
CA ILE A 125 4.99 9.72 -5.69
C ILE A 125 5.52 9.51 -4.27
N ASN A 126 4.83 10.07 -3.28
CA ASN A 126 5.19 9.89 -1.87
C ASN A 126 5.31 8.40 -1.52
N PRO A 127 6.39 7.98 -0.84
CA PRO A 127 6.61 6.58 -0.47
C PRO A 127 5.83 6.19 0.78
N ASP A 128 4.51 6.26 0.66
CA ASP A 128 3.54 5.89 1.69
C ASP A 128 2.73 4.66 1.26
N GLY A 129 1.80 4.22 2.12
CA GLY A 129 0.93 3.10 1.81
C GLY A 129 -0.04 3.33 0.65
N HIS A 130 -0.13 4.55 0.12
CA HIS A 130 -1.01 4.95 -0.96
C HIS A 130 -0.33 5.02 -2.33
N CYS A 131 0.99 4.83 -2.43
CA CYS A 131 1.79 5.03 -3.63
C CYS A 131 1.19 4.46 -4.92
N LEU A 132 0.70 3.21 -4.92
CA LEU A 132 0.06 2.58 -6.09
C LEU A 132 -1.15 3.39 -6.58
N PHE A 133 -2.07 3.70 -5.67
CA PHE A 133 -3.32 4.39 -5.99
C PHE A 133 -3.06 5.84 -6.37
N SER A 134 -2.11 6.50 -5.72
CA SER A 134 -1.66 7.86 -6.07
C SER A 134 -1.01 7.91 -7.45
N ALA A 135 -0.15 6.93 -7.80
CA ALA A 135 0.47 6.83 -9.12
C ALA A 135 -0.57 6.64 -10.24
N ILE A 136 -1.56 5.78 -10.01
CA ILE A 136 -2.66 5.56 -10.97
C ILE A 136 -3.58 6.78 -11.03
N ALA A 137 -3.91 7.42 -9.90
CA ALA A 137 -4.72 8.63 -9.87
C ALA A 137 -4.10 9.76 -10.72
N ASP A 138 -2.79 9.97 -10.58
CA ASP A 138 -2.03 10.93 -11.38
C ASP A 138 -2.14 10.63 -12.89
N GLN A 139 -1.97 9.38 -13.30
CA GLN A 139 -2.08 8.97 -14.70
C GLN A 139 -3.51 9.15 -15.24
N LEU A 140 -4.53 8.76 -14.48
CA LEU A 140 -5.93 8.93 -14.87
C LEU A 140 -6.30 10.41 -15.04
N ASN A 141 -5.69 11.30 -14.24
CA ASN A 141 -5.82 12.74 -14.41
C ASN A 141 -5.22 13.23 -15.72
N ILE A 142 -3.96 12.86 -15.99
CA ILE A 142 -3.23 13.28 -17.19
C ILE A 142 -3.94 12.82 -18.47
N LEU A 143 -4.56 11.65 -18.42
CA LEU A 143 -5.33 11.09 -19.53
C LEU A 143 -6.75 11.68 -19.64
N GLY A 144 -7.16 12.56 -18.73
CA GLY A 144 -8.49 13.17 -18.69
C GLY A 144 -9.62 12.21 -18.32
N ILE A 145 -9.30 11.04 -17.77
CA ILE A 145 -10.27 10.02 -17.34
C ILE A 145 -10.90 10.44 -16.01
N LEU A 146 -10.09 10.99 -15.09
CA LEU A 146 -10.56 11.58 -13.85
C LEU A 146 -10.33 13.10 -13.85
N PRO A 147 -11.32 13.91 -13.43
CA PRO A 147 -11.09 15.33 -13.20
C PRO A 147 -10.17 15.55 -11.99
N ASP A 148 -9.47 16.68 -11.92
CA ASP A 148 -8.55 17.06 -10.83
C ASP A 148 -9.12 16.82 -9.44
N ALA A 149 -10.38 17.19 -9.21
CA ALA A 149 -11.04 17.04 -7.91
C ALA A 149 -11.22 15.57 -7.47
N ALA A 150 -11.25 14.62 -8.42
CA ALA A 150 -11.44 13.19 -8.17
C ALA A 150 -10.15 12.38 -8.35
N ALA A 151 -9.08 12.98 -8.89
CA ALA A 151 -7.80 12.32 -9.12
C ALA A 151 -6.97 12.21 -7.83
N ASN A 152 -7.46 11.41 -6.89
CA ASN A 152 -6.80 11.15 -5.61
C ASN A 152 -6.84 9.66 -5.26
N TYR A 153 -5.95 9.24 -4.35
CA TYR A 153 -5.84 7.84 -3.94
C TYR A 153 -7.14 7.29 -3.35
N THR A 154 -7.93 8.11 -2.64
CA THR A 154 -9.19 7.67 -2.02
C THR A 154 -10.22 7.23 -3.06
N THR A 155 -10.32 7.99 -4.16
CA THR A 155 -11.21 7.67 -5.28
C THR A 155 -10.77 6.40 -5.98
N VAL A 156 -9.47 6.26 -6.24
CA VAL A 156 -8.90 5.10 -6.92
C VAL A 156 -8.97 3.84 -6.03
N ARG A 157 -8.71 3.93 -4.72
CA ARG A 157 -8.91 2.83 -3.75
C ARG A 157 -10.34 2.32 -3.75
N ARG A 158 -11.31 3.24 -3.73
CA ARG A 158 -12.72 2.89 -3.78
C ARG A 158 -13.07 2.16 -5.08
N ALA A 159 -12.62 2.67 -6.22
CA ALA A 159 -12.85 2.01 -7.51
C ALA A 159 -12.26 0.59 -7.55
N ALA A 160 -11.04 0.39 -7.04
CA ALA A 160 -10.43 -0.93 -6.94
C ALA A 160 -11.25 -1.87 -6.05
N ALA A 161 -11.56 -1.45 -4.83
CA ALA A 161 -12.29 -2.26 -3.85
C ALA A 161 -13.71 -2.61 -4.31
N ASP A 162 -14.44 -1.64 -4.88
CA ASP A 162 -15.81 -1.85 -5.38
C ASP A 162 -15.80 -2.81 -6.58
N TYR A 163 -14.80 -2.71 -7.47
CA TYR A 163 -14.66 -3.63 -8.60
C TYR A 163 -14.33 -5.05 -8.14
N ILE A 164 -13.35 -5.21 -7.23
CA ILE A 164 -12.98 -6.50 -6.65
C ILE A 164 -14.21 -7.15 -6.00
N PHE A 165 -14.91 -6.39 -5.15
CA PHE A 165 -16.09 -6.85 -4.42
C PHE A 165 -17.22 -7.32 -5.36
N ALA A 166 -17.40 -6.66 -6.50
CA ALA A 166 -18.40 -7.02 -7.49
C ALA A 166 -18.04 -8.27 -8.34
N HIS A 167 -16.77 -8.71 -8.32
CA HIS A 167 -16.27 -9.81 -9.16
C HIS A 167 -15.46 -10.84 -8.37
N PRO A 168 -16.00 -11.44 -7.29
CA PRO A 168 -15.24 -12.28 -6.37
C PRO A 168 -14.54 -13.47 -7.06
N ASP A 169 -15.17 -14.10 -8.05
CA ASP A 169 -14.63 -15.27 -8.75
C ASP A 169 -13.30 -14.97 -9.48
N ASP A 170 -13.10 -13.72 -9.91
CA ASP A 170 -11.89 -13.29 -10.62
C ASP A 170 -10.72 -13.01 -9.67
N PHE A 171 -11.01 -12.68 -8.40
CA PHE A 171 -10.01 -12.15 -7.47
C PHE A 171 -9.70 -13.08 -6.31
N VAL A 172 -10.71 -13.72 -5.70
CA VAL A 172 -10.56 -14.58 -4.51
C VAL A 172 -9.41 -15.61 -4.64
N PRO A 173 -9.19 -16.27 -5.80
CA PRO A 173 -8.07 -17.22 -5.96
C PRO A 173 -6.68 -16.62 -5.76
N PHE A 174 -6.51 -15.31 -5.93
CA PHE A 174 -5.23 -14.60 -5.86
C PHE A 174 -5.06 -13.79 -4.57
N LEU A 175 -6.09 -13.70 -3.74
CA LEU A 175 -6.04 -12.92 -2.51
C LEU A 175 -5.40 -13.70 -1.36
N PRO A 176 -4.60 -13.04 -0.51
CA PRO A 176 -3.92 -13.68 0.59
C PRO A 176 -4.92 -14.13 1.66
N SER A 177 -5.15 -15.43 1.78
CA SER A 177 -5.95 -16.00 2.87
C SER A 177 -5.34 -15.71 4.24
N SER A 178 -6.18 -15.35 5.22
CA SER A 178 -5.77 -15.01 6.60
C SER A 178 -5.05 -16.17 7.27
N THR A 179 -5.39 -17.40 6.87
CA THR A 179 -4.95 -18.64 7.51
C THR A 179 -3.83 -19.35 6.76
N GLY A 180 -3.53 -18.97 5.51
CA GLY A 180 -2.72 -19.80 4.62
C GLY A 180 -3.41 -21.14 4.31
N GLU A 181 -2.79 -21.98 3.48
CA GLU A 181 -3.32 -23.30 3.10
C GLU A 181 -3.55 -24.22 4.32
N ASP A 182 -2.83 -23.99 5.42
CA ASP A 182 -2.81 -24.85 6.62
C ASP A 182 -3.50 -24.26 7.88
N GLY A 183 -4.12 -23.08 7.81
CA GLY A 183 -4.66 -22.43 9.01
C GLY A 183 -6.15 -22.70 9.29
N THR A 184 -6.54 -22.62 10.56
CA THR A 184 -7.91 -22.88 11.04
C THR A 184 -8.90 -21.84 10.48
N GLY A 185 -9.70 -22.21 9.49
CA GLY A 185 -10.65 -21.33 8.80
C GLY A 185 -10.44 -21.22 7.30
N ALA A 186 -9.30 -21.70 6.78
CA ALA A 186 -9.14 -21.97 5.37
C ALA A 186 -10.26 -22.93 4.93
N THR A 187 -10.93 -22.61 3.82
CA THR A 187 -11.69 -23.64 3.11
C THR A 187 -10.75 -24.79 2.77
N SER A 188 -11.26 -25.99 2.49
CA SER A 188 -10.43 -27.16 2.14
C SER A 188 -9.50 -26.91 0.93
N SER A 189 -9.69 -25.81 0.20
CA SER A 189 -8.91 -25.34 -0.94
C SER A 189 -7.95 -24.17 -0.62
N GLY A 190 -7.80 -23.74 0.64
CA GLY A 190 -6.90 -22.62 1.00
C GLY A 190 -7.42 -21.21 0.66
N LEU A 191 -8.65 -21.11 0.16
CA LEU A 191 -9.27 -19.86 -0.28
C LEU A 191 -9.89 -19.08 0.90
N MET A 192 -9.96 -17.76 0.74
CA MET A 192 -10.62 -16.85 1.67
C MET A 192 -12.11 -17.18 1.82
N THR A 193 -12.63 -17.02 3.03
CA THR A 193 -14.07 -17.05 3.31
C THR A 193 -14.74 -15.74 2.85
N PRO A 194 -16.07 -15.71 2.62
CA PRO A 194 -16.78 -14.49 2.26
C PRO A 194 -16.57 -13.34 3.26
N SER A 195 -16.53 -13.64 4.56
CA SER A 195 -16.30 -12.61 5.59
C SER A 195 -14.89 -12.02 5.54
N GLU A 196 -13.88 -12.82 5.17
CA GLU A 196 -12.51 -12.33 5.02
C GLU A 196 -12.38 -11.51 3.74
N PHE A 197 -13.06 -11.92 2.67
CA PHE A 197 -13.11 -11.18 1.41
C PHE A 197 -13.73 -9.78 1.59
N ASP A 198 -14.85 -9.70 2.31
CA ASP A 198 -15.47 -8.43 2.69
C ASP A 198 -14.49 -7.54 3.48
N ALA A 199 -13.75 -8.14 4.43
CA ALA A 199 -12.77 -7.43 5.24
C ALA A 199 -11.57 -6.94 4.41
N TYR A 200 -11.13 -7.73 3.43
CA TYR A 200 -10.10 -7.32 2.47
C TYR A 200 -10.54 -6.10 1.66
N CYS A 201 -11.72 -6.13 1.06
CA CYS A 201 -12.23 -5.01 0.25
C CYS A 201 -12.34 -3.73 1.09
N ARG A 202 -12.83 -3.80 2.33
CA ARG A 202 -12.85 -2.65 3.25
C ARG A 202 -11.44 -2.17 3.60
N THR A 203 -10.51 -3.08 3.84
CA THR A 203 -9.12 -2.74 4.17
C THR A 203 -8.44 -1.98 3.04
N ILE A 204 -8.60 -2.44 1.79
CA ILE A 204 -8.07 -1.74 0.61
C ILE A 204 -8.72 -0.37 0.44
N ARG A 205 -10.05 -0.28 0.63
CA ARG A 205 -10.82 0.96 0.46
C ARG A 205 -10.47 2.03 1.50
N ASP A 206 -10.41 1.63 2.76
CA ASP A 206 -10.53 2.55 3.90
C ASP A 206 -9.19 2.86 4.60
N THR A 207 -8.08 2.22 4.21
CA THR A 207 -6.80 2.31 4.96
C THR A 207 -5.57 2.41 4.06
N GLY A 208 -4.41 2.79 4.61
CA GLY A 208 -3.11 2.82 3.93
C GLY A 208 -2.49 1.45 3.60
N THR A 209 -3.30 0.41 3.46
CA THR A 209 -2.79 -0.90 3.05
C THR A 209 -2.27 -0.80 1.62
N TRP A 210 -1.08 -1.34 1.40
CA TRP A 210 -0.43 -1.39 0.09
C TRP A 210 -1.28 -2.24 -0.85
N GLY A 211 -1.47 -1.75 -2.08
CA GLY A 211 -2.10 -2.55 -3.14
C GLY A 211 -1.07 -3.29 -3.97
N GLY A 212 -1.53 -4.17 -4.85
CA GLY A 212 -0.67 -4.90 -5.78
C GLY A 212 -1.41 -5.35 -7.03
N GLU A 213 -1.02 -6.52 -7.55
CA GLU A 213 -1.56 -7.11 -8.77
C GLU A 213 -3.11 -7.16 -8.82
N PRO A 214 -3.84 -7.61 -7.77
CA PRO A 214 -5.30 -7.65 -7.81
C PRO A 214 -5.91 -6.26 -8.01
N GLU A 215 -5.38 -5.24 -7.32
CA GLU A 215 -5.86 -3.88 -7.45
C GLU A 215 -5.53 -3.27 -8.82
N ILE A 216 -4.34 -3.55 -9.39
CA ILE A 216 -3.98 -3.08 -10.72
C ILE A 216 -4.92 -3.66 -11.78
N MET A 217 -5.17 -4.96 -11.73
CA MET A 217 -6.12 -5.63 -12.63
C MET A 217 -7.54 -5.07 -12.46
N ALA A 218 -8.00 -4.89 -11.22
CA ALA A 218 -9.31 -4.30 -10.93
C ALA A 218 -9.44 -2.89 -11.49
N LEU A 219 -8.41 -2.05 -11.33
CA LEU A 219 -8.40 -0.67 -11.83
C LEU A 219 -8.38 -0.59 -13.35
N SER A 220 -7.58 -1.44 -14.00
CA SER A 220 -7.57 -1.56 -15.47
C SER A 220 -8.98 -1.83 -16.01
N ARG A 221 -9.71 -2.76 -15.38
CA ARG A 221 -11.07 -3.12 -15.76
C ARG A 221 -12.11 -2.06 -15.37
N ALA A 222 -12.02 -1.49 -14.17
CA ALA A 222 -12.97 -0.49 -13.66
C ALA A 222 -12.95 0.79 -14.51
N TYR A 223 -11.76 1.26 -14.89
CA TYR A 223 -11.59 2.45 -15.72
C TYR A 223 -11.53 2.14 -17.23
N ARG A 224 -11.56 0.86 -17.60
CA ARG A 224 -11.47 0.37 -18.99
C ARG A 224 -10.25 0.93 -19.72
N VAL A 225 -9.11 0.98 -19.04
CA VAL A 225 -7.84 1.52 -19.56
C VAL A 225 -6.70 0.55 -19.28
N PRO A 226 -5.84 0.22 -20.27
CA PRO A 226 -4.65 -0.58 -20.01
C PRO A 226 -3.73 0.06 -18.98
N ILE A 227 -3.16 -0.75 -18.09
CA ILE A 227 -2.14 -0.33 -17.14
C ILE A 227 -0.85 -1.09 -17.43
N HIS A 228 0.20 -0.35 -17.78
CA HIS A 228 1.53 -0.86 -18.03
C HIS A 228 2.44 -0.57 -16.82
N VAL A 229 2.96 -1.62 -16.21
CA VAL A 229 3.88 -1.55 -15.07
C VAL A 229 5.29 -1.79 -15.56
N ILE A 230 6.13 -0.76 -15.51
CA ILE A 230 7.56 -0.85 -15.84
C ILE A 230 8.32 -1.31 -14.60
N GLN A 231 9.12 -2.36 -14.72
CA GLN A 231 9.86 -2.95 -13.60
C GLN A 231 11.28 -3.37 -13.99
N GLY A 232 12.16 -3.56 -13.01
CA GLY A 232 13.50 -4.11 -13.23
C GLY A 232 13.52 -5.62 -13.52
N GLY A 233 12.37 -6.28 -13.46
CA GLY A 233 12.20 -7.71 -13.73
C GLY A 233 12.12 -8.07 -15.21
N LYS A 234 11.83 -9.35 -15.49
CA LYS A 234 11.51 -9.84 -16.83
C LYS A 234 10.07 -10.40 -16.83
N PRO A 235 9.18 -9.94 -17.72
CA PRO A 235 9.39 -8.87 -18.71
C PRO A 235 9.56 -7.48 -18.05
N PRO A 236 10.22 -6.52 -18.74
CA PRO A 236 10.41 -5.16 -18.22
C PRO A 236 9.10 -4.34 -18.18
N ILE A 237 8.07 -4.78 -18.90
CA ILE A 237 6.72 -4.21 -18.91
C ILE A 237 5.74 -5.35 -18.61
N VAL A 238 4.90 -5.18 -17.59
CA VAL A 238 3.76 -6.06 -17.31
C VAL A 238 2.49 -5.32 -17.72
N GLU A 239 1.74 -5.92 -18.64
CA GLU A 239 0.55 -5.31 -19.24
C GLU A 239 -0.72 -5.86 -18.58
N HIS A 240 -1.60 -4.97 -18.13
CA HIS A 240 -2.91 -5.30 -17.57
C HIS A 240 -3.99 -4.70 -18.44
N ASN A 241 -4.70 -5.54 -19.16
CA ASN A 241 -5.71 -5.13 -20.12
C ASN A 241 -7.15 -5.36 -19.59
N PRO A 242 -8.10 -4.47 -19.89
CA PRO A 242 -9.51 -4.70 -19.57
C PRO A 242 -10.09 -5.85 -20.41
N VAL A 243 -11.08 -6.57 -19.84
CA VAL A 243 -11.66 -7.80 -20.45
C VAL A 243 -12.36 -7.53 -21.79
N ASP A 244 -13.03 -6.38 -21.93
CA ASP A 244 -13.75 -6.00 -23.17
C ASP A 244 -12.84 -5.37 -24.24
N GLY A 245 -11.52 -5.40 -24.03
CA GLY A 245 -10.58 -4.59 -24.80
C GLY A 245 -10.62 -3.11 -24.42
N ALA A 246 -9.52 -2.41 -24.64
CA ALA A 246 -9.45 -0.97 -24.44
C ALA A 246 -10.33 -0.25 -25.49
N PRO A 247 -11.02 0.85 -25.15
CA PRO A 247 -11.60 1.74 -26.15
C PRO A 247 -10.54 2.12 -27.20
N ALA A 248 -10.95 2.42 -28.43
CA ALA A 248 -10.03 2.81 -29.52
C ALA A 248 -9.15 4.06 -29.23
N SER A 249 -9.36 4.71 -28.08
CA SER A 249 -8.50 5.76 -27.57
C SER A 249 -7.17 5.17 -27.07
N SER A 250 -6.07 5.68 -27.61
CA SER A 250 -4.67 5.33 -27.32
C SER A 250 -4.19 5.65 -25.89
N HIS A 251 -5.08 5.71 -24.91
CA HIS A 251 -4.76 6.03 -23.53
C HIS A 251 -4.27 4.78 -22.81
N ILE A 252 -3.05 4.84 -22.27
CA ILE A 252 -2.43 3.78 -21.48
C ILE A 252 -1.87 4.44 -20.23
N VAL A 253 -2.26 3.92 -19.07
CA VAL A 253 -1.69 4.31 -17.78
C VAL A 253 -0.31 3.68 -17.65
N HIS A 254 0.71 4.48 -17.42
CA HIS A 254 2.07 4.00 -17.19
C HIS A 254 2.51 4.28 -15.76
N ILE A 255 2.90 3.24 -15.04
CA ILE A 255 3.49 3.33 -13.70
C ILE A 255 4.81 2.54 -13.67
N SER A 256 5.70 2.87 -12.75
CA SER A 256 6.92 2.09 -12.51
C SER A 256 6.88 1.46 -11.13
N TYR A 257 7.41 0.24 -11.04
CA TYR A 257 7.50 -0.56 -9.84
C TYR A 257 8.95 -0.75 -9.43
N HIS A 258 9.26 -0.36 -8.19
CA HIS A 258 10.59 -0.36 -7.61
C HIS A 258 10.57 -1.27 -6.38
N ARG A 259 11.40 -2.32 -6.34
CA ARG A 259 11.39 -3.32 -5.27
C ARG A 259 12.42 -3.00 -4.18
N ARG A 260 13.52 -2.33 -4.56
CA ARG A 260 14.69 -2.12 -3.69
C ARG A 260 15.15 -0.67 -3.60
N MET A 261 14.54 0.24 -4.37
CA MET A 261 14.96 1.65 -4.42
C MET A 261 14.54 2.45 -3.19
N TYR A 262 13.53 1.98 -2.44
CA TYR A 262 12.95 2.64 -1.27
C TYR A 262 13.22 1.80 -0.03
N GLY A 263 13.49 2.45 1.10
CA GLY A 263 13.91 1.82 2.36
C GLY A 263 12.95 0.72 2.80
N LEU A 264 11.65 0.98 2.71
CA LEU A 264 10.61 0.02 3.10
C LEU A 264 10.36 -1.07 2.05
N GLY A 265 10.87 -0.93 0.82
CA GLY A 265 10.83 -1.92 -0.23
C GLY A 265 10.05 -1.50 -1.47
N GLU A 266 8.87 -2.11 -1.64
CA GLU A 266 8.08 -2.03 -2.85
C GLU A 266 7.40 -0.66 -2.96
N HIS A 267 7.55 0.02 -4.10
CA HIS A 267 7.01 1.35 -4.33
C HIS A 267 6.59 1.55 -5.77
N TYR A 268 5.56 2.38 -5.98
CA TYR A 268 5.06 2.75 -7.29
C TYR A 268 5.20 4.25 -7.55
N ASN A 269 5.69 4.60 -8.74
CA ASN A 269 5.70 5.97 -9.24
C ASN A 269 4.88 6.10 -10.53
N SER A 270 4.35 7.29 -10.76
CA SER A 270 3.70 7.65 -12.03
C SER A 270 4.75 7.86 -13.12
N LEU A 271 4.41 7.57 -14.38
CA LEU A 271 5.29 7.81 -15.54
C LEU A 271 4.65 8.82 -16.50
N ARG A 272 5.21 10.03 -16.55
CA ARG A 272 4.69 11.11 -17.40
C ARG A 272 5.45 11.19 -18.72
N PRO A 273 4.85 11.70 -19.81
CA PRO A 273 5.59 11.96 -21.04
C PRO A 273 6.78 12.88 -20.79
N LYS A 274 7.95 12.57 -21.38
CA LYS A 274 9.05 13.52 -21.45
C LYS A 274 8.58 14.74 -22.23
N THR A 275 8.70 15.92 -21.63
CA THR A 275 8.42 17.18 -22.31
C THR A 275 9.50 17.43 -23.37
N GLY A 276 9.32 16.88 -24.57
CA GLY A 276 10.03 17.31 -25.77
C GLY A 276 9.37 18.57 -26.33
N ILE A 277 10.17 19.47 -26.91
CA ILE A 277 9.71 20.72 -27.56
C ILE A 277 8.52 20.48 -28.53
N ALA A 278 8.42 19.30 -29.13
CA ALA A 278 7.32 18.89 -30.00
C ALA A 278 5.96 18.74 -29.29
N ASN A 279 5.93 18.31 -28.02
CA ASN A 279 4.69 18.17 -27.25
C ASN A 279 4.16 19.52 -26.76
N THR A 280 5.04 20.48 -26.47
CA THR A 280 4.66 21.87 -26.18
C THR A 280 3.98 22.52 -27.39
N ILE A 281 4.50 22.29 -28.60
CA ILE A 281 3.92 22.82 -29.84
C ILE A 281 2.56 22.16 -30.12
N LYS A 282 2.44 20.83 -29.95
CA LYS A 282 1.15 20.15 -30.08
C LYS A 282 0.13 20.64 -29.06
N SER A 283 0.51 20.79 -27.78
CA SER A 283 -0.39 21.34 -26.75
C SER A 283 -0.86 22.75 -27.11
N MET A 284 0.06 23.65 -27.50
CA MET A 284 -0.30 25.02 -27.88
C MET A 284 -1.20 25.12 -29.12
N LEU A 285 -1.11 24.16 -30.05
CA LEU A 285 -1.95 24.14 -31.25
C LEU A 285 -3.36 23.60 -31.00
N HIS A 286 -3.57 22.75 -29.97
CA HIS A 286 -4.89 22.20 -29.64
C HIS A 286 -5.65 23.03 -28.59
N SER A 287 -4.98 23.92 -27.85
CA SER A 287 -5.63 24.83 -26.89
C SER A 287 -6.33 26.03 -27.54
N ASN A 288 -6.28 26.17 -28.87
CA ASN A 288 -6.72 27.37 -29.61
C ASN A 288 -7.89 27.12 -30.57
N THR A 289 -8.64 26.04 -30.37
CA THR A 289 -9.86 25.69 -31.13
C THR A 289 -10.97 25.32 -30.16
#